data_AF-A0A268U4S6-F1
#
_entry.id   AF-A0A268U4S6-F1
#
_cell.length_a   1.000
_cell.length_b   1.000
_cell.length_c   1.000
_cell.angle_alpha   90.00
_cell.angle_beta   90.00
_cell.angle_gamma   90.00
#
_symmetry.space_group_name_H-M   'P 1'
#
loop_
_entity.id
_entity.type
_entity.pdbx_description
1 polymer ?
#
loop_
_entity_poly.entity_id
_entity_poly.type
_entity_poly.pdbx_seq_one_letter_code
_entity_poly.pdbx_strand_id
1 'polypeptide(L)'
;MIQIKKSPYILETKIQYLKDFVFKVFQMPIFFLYALSFCSILLAEPALIPTISPNEGIMPIIPDTSKAQFAPSIDTSTNNIPIINITAPNQIGISNNHYLDFNVNARGIIINNSIESITSTQLSGFITSNPNLSNSEANLILNQVTSTHSSILKGSLEIAGKQAGLIIANPNGITCQGCAFINTGDLTLSTGLITKNKSIPQSSIIPNPSRLAQLQDNQNLKHNFSLRVQKGHINIDSLNAFPSTSLNLLAKSLSIHQKLYAKELNIILGSNQISLDEKGALLLWQPIESKDITSKQEEFKLALDVAYLGGVYANSIYLIASCANSLIDNKGIMATFPSLKEGDGGFVIQSNGKIEITSAYIDNNYPNFSQNIYPVAFESIQSIGIEAKDNAPEPHFKYNRGFFASKDLSIQTYSLNNQSFIQSAGSILIKTQEELQNSGVIISKQNLKLSASTLSNIKGLIYAKDAFLIASNLYNQDKAFIISDNISMQAHTLFNDEAFIYATHSLDIQAANIHNKVKLKTQKILIEQTHITKGDWEGYDEDDEEDDTGELDPIRFLRDGDVDFERLVYEDRLDTAAYKPSS
;
A
#
# COMPACT_ATOMS: atom_id res chain seq x y z
N MET A 1 60.37 13.88 2.14
CA MET A 1 59.19 14.08 1.26
C MET A 1 58.73 12.69 0.86
N ILE A 2 57.63 12.15 1.35
CA ILE A 2 56.25 12.57 1.08
C ILE A 2 55.42 12.30 2.35
N GLN A 3 54.79 13.34 2.90
CA GLN A 3 53.72 13.20 3.90
C GLN A 3 52.40 13.02 3.16
N ILE A 4 51.67 11.93 3.45
CA ILE A 4 50.25 11.84 3.10
C ILE A 4 49.46 12.06 4.39
N LYS A 5 49.08 13.32 4.64
CA LYS A 5 48.02 13.66 5.59
C LYS A 5 46.71 13.13 5.03
N LYS A 6 46.16 12.05 5.60
CA LYS A 6 44.74 11.72 5.41
C LYS A 6 43.91 12.68 6.27
N SER A 7 43.27 13.63 5.60
CA SER A 7 42.42 14.68 6.17
C SER A 7 41.04 14.11 6.60
N PRO A 8 40.38 14.66 7.65
CA PRO A 8 39.03 14.27 8.07
C PRO A 8 37.92 14.61 7.04
N TYR A 9 38.25 15.38 5.99
CA TYR A 9 37.31 15.89 4.99
C TYR A 9 36.54 14.84 4.17
N ILE A 10 36.94 13.56 4.16
CA ILE A 10 36.36 12.56 3.25
C ILE A 10 34.93 12.14 3.66
N LEU A 11 34.58 12.21 4.96
CA LEU A 11 33.24 11.81 5.42
C LEU A 11 32.21 12.95 5.26
N GLU A 12 32.61 14.19 5.55
CA GLU A 12 31.76 15.37 5.32
C GLU A 12 31.51 15.62 3.83
N THR A 13 32.52 15.43 2.98
CA THR A 13 32.33 15.56 1.52
C THR A 13 31.35 14.51 0.99
N LYS A 14 31.34 13.27 1.53
CA LYS A 14 30.40 12.21 1.12
C LYS A 14 28.96 12.44 1.59
N ILE A 15 28.77 13.05 2.76
CA ILE A 15 27.44 13.40 3.30
C ILE A 15 26.90 14.68 2.64
N GLN A 16 27.77 15.64 2.33
CA GLN A 16 27.40 16.85 1.58
C GLN A 16 27.03 16.53 0.12
N TYR A 17 27.72 15.57 -0.54
CA TYR A 17 27.32 15.07 -1.86
C TYR A 17 25.93 14.42 -1.84
N LEU A 18 25.56 13.76 -0.75
CA LEU A 18 24.22 13.21 -0.51
C LEU A 18 23.16 14.32 -0.44
N LYS A 19 23.47 15.43 0.24
CA LYS A 19 22.58 16.59 0.42
C LYS A 19 22.48 17.46 -0.83
N ASP A 20 23.59 17.80 -1.48
CA ASP A 20 23.64 18.67 -2.67
C ASP A 20 23.00 18.00 -3.89
N PHE A 21 23.07 16.67 -3.98
CA PHE A 21 22.33 15.89 -4.97
C PHE A 21 20.81 15.88 -4.70
N VAL A 22 20.40 15.94 -3.42
CA VAL A 22 19.00 16.12 -3.03
C VAL A 22 18.56 17.58 -3.12
N PHE A 23 19.44 18.57 -3.26
CA PHE A 23 19.05 20.00 -3.31
C PHE A 23 19.02 20.59 -4.74
N LYS A 24 19.93 20.17 -5.64
CA LYS A 24 20.00 20.69 -7.03
C LYS A 24 18.88 20.22 -7.97
N VAL A 25 18.16 19.16 -7.62
CA VAL A 25 17.10 18.54 -8.44
C VAL A 25 15.76 19.29 -8.33
N PHE A 26 15.62 20.16 -7.34
CA PHE A 26 14.31 20.66 -6.91
C PHE A 26 13.98 22.11 -7.36
N GLN A 27 14.75 22.69 -8.29
CA GLN A 27 14.49 24.06 -8.80
C GLN A 27 14.02 24.18 -10.27
N MET A 28 13.65 23.11 -10.97
CA MET A 28 13.13 23.24 -12.35
C MET A 28 11.61 23.09 -12.44
N PRO A 29 10.86 24.13 -12.84
CA PRO A 29 9.43 24.05 -13.07
C PRO A 29 9.18 23.56 -14.50
N ILE A 30 9.07 22.24 -14.71
CA ILE A 30 8.65 21.67 -16.01
C ILE A 30 7.60 20.58 -15.78
N PHE A 31 6.44 20.97 -15.25
CA PHE A 31 5.25 20.09 -15.26
C PHE A 31 3.98 20.82 -15.72
N PHE A 32 4.12 22.00 -16.32
CA PHE A 32 2.98 22.83 -16.73
C PHE A 32 2.58 22.72 -18.22
N LEU A 33 3.25 21.90 -19.04
CA LEU A 33 2.94 21.81 -20.49
C LEU A 33 2.54 20.43 -21.03
N TYR A 34 2.64 19.33 -20.28
CA TYR A 34 2.42 17.98 -20.84
C TYR A 34 1.06 17.34 -20.51
N ALA A 35 0.26 17.95 -19.62
CA ALA A 35 -1.08 17.46 -19.28
C ALA A 35 -2.12 17.71 -20.39
N LEU A 36 -1.83 18.57 -21.39
CA LEU A 36 -2.74 18.87 -22.50
C LEU A 36 -2.44 18.07 -23.79
N SER A 37 -1.34 17.31 -23.86
CA SER A 37 -0.92 16.64 -25.11
C SER A 37 -1.14 15.13 -25.16
N PHE A 38 -1.62 14.49 -24.08
CA PHE A 38 -1.96 13.05 -24.04
C PHE A 38 -3.47 12.77 -24.11
N CYS A 39 -4.31 13.79 -24.22
CA CYS A 39 -5.75 13.62 -24.47
C CYS A 39 -6.08 13.39 -25.96
N SER A 40 -5.08 13.40 -26.84
CA SER A 40 -5.28 13.37 -28.29
C SER A 40 -4.21 12.52 -28.97
N ILE A 41 -4.19 11.21 -28.75
CA ILE A 41 -3.82 10.13 -29.70
C ILE A 41 -4.18 8.82 -28.99
N LEU A 42 -5.45 8.43 -29.09
CA LEU A 42 -5.91 7.06 -28.90
C LEU A 42 -6.31 6.58 -30.30
N LEU A 43 -5.32 6.40 -31.18
CA LEU A 43 -5.56 5.65 -32.41
C LEU A 43 -5.55 4.18 -32.02
N ALA A 44 -6.72 3.56 -32.17
CA ALA A 44 -6.94 2.14 -32.01
C ALA A 44 -5.84 1.36 -32.74
N GLU A 45 -4.97 0.68 -32.00
CA GLU A 45 -4.30 -0.49 -32.53
C GLU A 45 -5.40 -1.52 -32.84
N PRO A 46 -5.44 -2.10 -34.06
CA PRO A 46 -6.35 -3.19 -34.31
C PRO A 46 -5.99 -4.32 -33.36
N ALA A 47 -6.89 -4.62 -32.41
CA ALA A 47 -6.78 -5.79 -31.57
C ALA A 47 -6.53 -6.99 -32.48
N LEU A 48 -5.33 -7.56 -32.42
CA LEU A 48 -5.06 -8.87 -32.97
C LEU A 48 -6.04 -9.80 -32.27
N ILE A 49 -7.08 -10.22 -32.99
CA ILE A 49 -8.03 -11.22 -32.51
C ILE A 49 -7.20 -12.48 -32.28
N PRO A 50 -6.97 -12.91 -31.02
CA PRO A 50 -6.27 -14.16 -30.80
C PRO A 50 -7.08 -15.28 -31.46
N THR A 51 -6.42 -16.14 -32.23
CA THR A 51 -7.03 -17.36 -32.74
C THR A 51 -7.29 -18.28 -31.55
N ILE A 52 -8.51 -18.24 -31.03
CA ILE A 52 -8.94 -19.04 -29.88
C ILE A 52 -9.03 -20.50 -30.31
N SER A 53 -8.29 -21.38 -29.64
CA SER A 53 -8.46 -22.83 -29.73
C SER A 53 -9.90 -23.21 -29.32
N PRO A 54 -10.63 -24.06 -30.08
CA PRO A 54 -12.05 -24.34 -29.85
C PRO A 54 -12.36 -25.18 -28.59
N ASN A 55 -11.44 -25.27 -27.64
CA ASN A 55 -11.56 -26.10 -26.45
C ASN A 55 -11.39 -25.31 -25.14
N GLU A 56 -11.88 -24.07 -25.09
CA GLU A 56 -12.23 -23.48 -23.79
C GLU A 56 -13.51 -24.18 -23.29
N GLY A 57 -13.38 -24.94 -22.20
CA GLY A 57 -14.53 -25.58 -21.55
C GLY A 57 -15.68 -24.58 -21.35
N ILE A 58 -16.92 -25.05 -21.51
CA ILE A 58 -18.12 -24.24 -21.35
C ILE A 58 -18.04 -23.52 -20.00
N MET A 59 -18.03 -22.18 -20.02
CA MET A 59 -18.13 -21.35 -18.81
C MET A 59 -19.56 -20.83 -18.73
N PRO A 60 -20.45 -21.52 -17.99
CA PRO A 60 -21.87 -21.28 -18.05
C PRO A 60 -22.26 -20.01 -17.28
N ILE A 61 -23.32 -19.37 -17.78
CA ILE A 61 -24.11 -18.37 -17.08
C ILE A 61 -25.52 -18.95 -16.99
N ILE A 62 -25.92 -19.36 -15.80
CA ILE A 62 -27.19 -20.05 -15.57
C ILE A 62 -27.99 -19.22 -14.56
N PRO A 63 -29.04 -18.50 -15.00
CA PRO A 63 -29.98 -17.86 -14.09
C PRO A 63 -30.62 -18.85 -13.12
N ASP A 64 -30.77 -18.44 -11.87
CA ASP A 64 -31.49 -19.22 -10.86
C ASP A 64 -33.00 -18.98 -11.00
N THR A 65 -33.69 -19.94 -11.61
CA THR A 65 -35.12 -19.88 -11.86
C THR A 65 -35.99 -20.27 -10.66
N SER A 66 -35.40 -20.65 -9.53
CA SER A 66 -36.15 -20.98 -8.30
C SER A 66 -36.99 -19.80 -7.79
N LYS A 67 -36.57 -18.56 -8.10
CA LYS A 67 -37.32 -17.33 -7.88
C LYS A 67 -37.35 -16.50 -9.15
N ALA A 68 -38.35 -16.74 -10.00
CA ALA A 68 -38.49 -16.10 -11.31
C ALA A 68 -38.30 -14.58 -11.32
N GLN A 69 -38.75 -13.86 -10.28
CA GLN A 69 -38.58 -12.40 -10.18
C GLN A 69 -37.12 -11.91 -10.09
N PHE A 70 -36.18 -12.80 -9.75
CA PHE A 70 -34.74 -12.51 -9.67
C PHE A 70 -33.94 -13.22 -10.77
N ALA A 71 -34.60 -13.96 -11.67
CA ALA A 71 -33.95 -14.66 -12.75
C ALA A 71 -33.82 -13.72 -13.97
N PRO A 72 -32.61 -13.26 -14.34
CA PRO A 72 -32.42 -12.54 -15.59
C PRO A 72 -32.65 -13.47 -16.79
N SER A 73 -32.90 -12.89 -17.96
CA SER A 73 -32.90 -13.63 -19.22
C SER A 73 -31.55 -13.51 -19.93
N ILE A 74 -31.12 -14.58 -20.57
CA ILE A 74 -29.86 -14.62 -21.33
C ILE A 74 -30.21 -14.66 -22.81
N ASP A 75 -29.68 -13.71 -23.55
CA ASP A 75 -29.72 -13.62 -25.00
C ASP A 75 -28.28 -13.65 -25.55
N THR A 76 -28.13 -13.59 -26.87
CA THR A 76 -26.83 -13.61 -27.54
C THR A 76 -26.78 -12.54 -28.62
N SER A 77 -25.74 -11.72 -28.59
CA SER A 77 -25.50 -10.71 -29.64
C SER A 77 -25.24 -11.38 -31.00
N THR A 78 -25.29 -10.60 -32.08
CA THR A 78 -24.89 -11.03 -33.43
C THR A 78 -23.46 -11.61 -33.50
N ASN A 79 -22.55 -11.17 -32.63
CA ASN A 79 -21.16 -11.64 -32.55
C ASN A 79 -20.95 -12.75 -31.48
N ASN A 80 -22.01 -13.45 -31.08
CA ASN A 80 -21.99 -14.56 -30.12
C ASN A 80 -21.48 -14.20 -28.71
N ILE A 81 -21.60 -12.94 -28.29
CA ILE A 81 -21.37 -12.49 -26.92
C ILE A 81 -22.68 -12.63 -26.12
N PRO A 82 -22.66 -13.28 -24.93
CA PRO A 82 -23.84 -13.38 -24.09
C PRO A 82 -24.33 -12.00 -23.64
N ILE A 83 -25.64 -11.79 -23.73
CA ILE A 83 -26.34 -10.59 -23.25
C ILE A 83 -27.20 -11.00 -22.05
N ILE A 84 -26.91 -10.45 -20.89
CA ILE A 84 -27.71 -10.59 -19.69
C ILE A 84 -28.73 -9.45 -19.66
N ASN A 85 -29.97 -9.77 -20.00
CA ASN A 85 -31.09 -8.88 -19.76
C ASN A 85 -31.44 -8.94 -18.26
N ILE A 86 -30.91 -7.99 -17.50
CA ILE A 86 -31.13 -7.90 -16.05
C ILE A 86 -32.61 -7.80 -15.71
N THR A 87 -32.98 -8.19 -14.50
CA THR A 87 -34.34 -8.04 -13.97
C THR A 87 -34.70 -6.57 -13.75
N ALA A 88 -36.00 -6.28 -13.73
CA ALA A 88 -36.50 -4.93 -13.44
C ALA A 88 -35.95 -4.40 -12.11
N PRO A 89 -35.41 -3.17 -12.05
CA PRO A 89 -34.97 -2.58 -10.80
C PRO A 89 -36.14 -2.34 -9.84
N ASN A 90 -35.87 -2.41 -8.54
CA ASN A 90 -36.85 -2.07 -7.51
C ASN A 90 -37.03 -0.54 -7.37
N GLN A 91 -37.86 -0.10 -6.41
CA GLN A 91 -38.16 1.33 -6.19
C GLN A 91 -36.96 2.22 -5.87
N ILE A 92 -35.82 1.65 -5.44
CA ILE A 92 -34.58 2.37 -5.16
C ILE A 92 -33.53 2.18 -6.27
N GLY A 93 -33.92 1.59 -7.41
CA GLY A 93 -33.04 1.46 -8.58
C GLY A 93 -32.10 0.24 -8.55
N ILE A 94 -32.35 -0.76 -7.69
CA ILE A 94 -31.52 -1.98 -7.62
C ILE A 94 -32.16 -3.09 -8.45
N SER A 95 -31.44 -3.57 -9.46
CA SER A 95 -31.75 -4.82 -10.18
C SER A 95 -31.06 -5.99 -9.47
N ASN A 96 -31.81 -6.99 -9.03
CA ASN A 96 -31.28 -8.13 -8.27
C ASN A 96 -31.39 -9.42 -9.07
N ASN A 97 -30.25 -9.93 -9.51
CA ASN A 97 -30.10 -11.02 -10.46
C ASN A 97 -29.44 -12.22 -9.76
N HIS A 98 -30.12 -13.36 -9.77
CA HIS A 98 -29.66 -14.59 -9.13
C HIS A 98 -29.21 -15.62 -10.18
N TYR A 99 -28.13 -16.34 -9.86
CA TYR A 99 -27.50 -17.30 -10.75
C TYR A 99 -27.15 -18.58 -10.01
N LEU A 100 -27.31 -19.73 -10.66
CA LEU A 100 -26.64 -20.95 -10.26
C LEU A 100 -25.17 -20.91 -10.67
N ASP A 101 -24.87 -20.37 -11.86
CA ASP A 101 -23.52 -20.18 -12.35
C ASP A 101 -23.38 -18.78 -12.95
N PHE A 102 -22.34 -18.06 -12.55
CA PHE A 102 -21.99 -16.76 -13.12
C PHE A 102 -20.51 -16.77 -13.47
N ASN A 103 -20.20 -17.10 -14.72
CA ASN A 103 -18.84 -17.13 -15.26
C ASN A 103 -18.76 -16.25 -16.51
N VAL A 104 -17.60 -15.67 -16.77
CA VAL A 104 -17.35 -14.81 -17.93
C VAL A 104 -16.21 -15.39 -18.74
N ASN A 105 -16.42 -15.62 -20.03
CA ASN A 105 -15.38 -16.09 -20.94
C ASN A 105 -14.52 -14.94 -21.47
N ALA A 106 -13.44 -15.30 -22.19
CA ALA A 106 -12.49 -14.33 -22.72
C ALA A 106 -13.11 -13.33 -23.70
N ARG A 107 -14.25 -13.67 -24.34
CA ARG A 107 -15.00 -12.76 -25.21
C ARG A 107 -15.85 -11.73 -24.44
N GLY A 108 -15.98 -11.90 -23.12
CA GLY A 108 -16.73 -11.02 -22.26
C GLY A 108 -18.23 -11.29 -22.24
N ILE A 109 -18.96 -10.43 -21.54
CA ILE A 109 -20.42 -10.42 -21.46
C ILE A 109 -20.96 -8.99 -21.48
N ILE A 110 -22.19 -8.85 -21.97
CA ILE A 110 -22.93 -7.59 -21.91
C ILE A 110 -24.04 -7.72 -20.88
N ILE A 111 -24.11 -6.77 -19.95
CA ILE A 111 -25.17 -6.59 -18.97
C ILE A 111 -26.08 -5.49 -19.51
N ASN A 112 -27.25 -5.86 -20.02
CA ASN A 112 -28.15 -4.93 -20.69
C ASN A 112 -28.98 -4.15 -19.67
N ASN A 113 -28.55 -2.91 -19.37
CA ASN A 113 -29.26 -1.97 -18.51
C ASN A 113 -30.01 -0.90 -19.32
N SER A 114 -30.26 -1.13 -20.62
CA SER A 114 -30.80 -0.10 -21.51
C SER A 114 -32.31 -0.21 -21.74
N ILE A 115 -33.00 0.93 -21.75
CA ILE A 115 -34.39 1.07 -22.22
C ILE A 115 -34.48 1.57 -23.67
N GLU A 116 -33.36 1.95 -24.28
CA GLU A 116 -33.33 2.51 -25.63
C GLU A 116 -33.47 1.41 -26.70
N SER A 117 -34.26 1.68 -27.74
CA SER A 117 -34.54 0.70 -28.80
C SER A 117 -33.29 0.17 -29.49
N ILE A 118 -32.24 0.99 -29.57
CA ILE A 118 -30.92 0.64 -30.10
C ILE A 118 -29.87 1.22 -29.16
N THR A 119 -28.98 0.37 -28.65
CA THR A 119 -27.90 0.76 -27.74
C THR A 119 -26.56 0.33 -28.31
N SER A 120 -25.58 1.24 -28.34
CA SER A 120 -24.21 0.92 -28.74
C SER A 120 -23.43 0.34 -27.57
N THR A 121 -22.65 -0.69 -27.85
CA THR A 121 -21.78 -1.43 -26.93
C THR A 121 -20.40 -1.58 -27.57
N GLN A 122 -19.36 -1.62 -26.75
CA GLN A 122 -17.98 -1.82 -27.16
C GLN A 122 -17.71 -3.28 -27.54
N LEU A 123 -18.37 -4.24 -26.87
CA LEU A 123 -18.14 -5.66 -27.09
C LEU A 123 -18.84 -6.20 -28.35
N SER A 124 -20.09 -5.80 -28.64
CA SER A 124 -20.86 -6.39 -29.76
C SER A 124 -21.43 -5.38 -30.76
N GLY A 125 -21.10 -4.10 -30.66
CA GLY A 125 -21.75 -3.07 -31.47
C GLY A 125 -23.17 -2.80 -30.96
N PHE A 126 -24.19 -2.96 -31.80
CA PHE A 126 -25.56 -2.61 -31.41
C PHE A 126 -26.33 -3.77 -30.79
N ILE A 127 -27.05 -3.49 -29.69
CA ILE A 127 -28.04 -4.37 -29.07
C ILE A 127 -29.39 -3.65 -28.96
N THR A 128 -30.47 -4.40 -28.74
CA THR A 128 -31.80 -3.86 -28.45
C THR A 128 -31.99 -3.60 -26.95
N SER A 129 -33.05 -2.84 -26.62
CA SER A 129 -33.46 -2.60 -25.23
C SER A 129 -33.64 -3.90 -24.45
N ASN A 130 -33.38 -3.85 -23.14
CA ASN A 130 -33.69 -4.95 -22.24
C ASN A 130 -35.22 -5.07 -22.08
N PRO A 131 -35.85 -6.20 -22.48
CA PRO A 131 -37.30 -6.37 -22.43
C PRO A 131 -37.87 -6.44 -21.00
N ASN A 132 -37.02 -6.65 -19.99
CA ASN A 132 -37.43 -6.68 -18.58
C ASN A 132 -37.52 -5.27 -17.98
N LEU A 133 -36.99 -4.24 -18.64
CA LEU A 133 -37.05 -2.85 -18.18
C LEU A 133 -38.24 -2.15 -18.84
N SER A 134 -39.10 -1.51 -18.03
CA SER A 134 -40.24 -0.77 -18.57
C SER A 134 -39.89 0.68 -18.88
N ASN A 135 -39.57 1.48 -17.86
CA ASN A 135 -39.27 2.92 -18.00
C ASN A 135 -38.09 3.39 -17.12
N SER A 136 -37.37 2.46 -16.49
CA SER A 136 -36.30 2.80 -15.56
C SER A 136 -35.16 1.81 -15.64
N GLU A 137 -33.97 2.34 -15.84
CA GLU A 137 -32.71 1.61 -15.79
C GLU A 137 -32.22 1.54 -14.34
N ALA A 138 -31.45 0.50 -14.01
CA ALA A 138 -30.88 0.31 -12.69
C ALA A 138 -29.78 1.36 -12.39
N ASN A 139 -29.69 1.79 -11.13
CA ASN A 139 -28.54 2.50 -10.58
C ASN A 139 -27.48 1.52 -10.04
N LEU A 140 -27.92 0.33 -9.65
CA LEU A 140 -27.09 -0.74 -9.14
C LEU A 140 -27.58 -2.10 -9.66
N ILE A 141 -26.64 -2.87 -10.17
CA ILE A 141 -26.87 -4.22 -10.68
C ILE A 141 -26.19 -5.20 -9.73
N LEU A 142 -27.00 -5.98 -9.03
CA LEU A 142 -26.55 -6.98 -8.06
C LEU A 142 -26.66 -8.36 -8.70
N ASN A 143 -25.52 -9.03 -8.87
CA ASN A 143 -25.42 -10.40 -9.37
C ASN A 143 -25.01 -11.33 -8.23
N GLN A 144 -25.86 -12.29 -7.88
CA GLN A 144 -25.65 -13.19 -6.75
C GLN A 144 -25.63 -14.65 -7.20
N VAL A 145 -24.57 -15.37 -6.87
CA VAL A 145 -24.54 -16.82 -7.05
C VAL A 145 -25.18 -17.50 -5.84
N THR A 146 -26.25 -18.26 -6.08
CA THR A 146 -27.07 -18.93 -5.05
C THR A 146 -26.73 -20.41 -4.89
N SER A 147 -25.98 -20.99 -5.83
CA SER A 147 -25.46 -22.36 -5.76
C SER A 147 -24.21 -22.46 -4.88
N THR A 148 -23.56 -23.62 -4.91
CA THR A 148 -22.24 -23.86 -4.28
C THR A 148 -21.06 -23.66 -5.24
N HIS A 149 -21.28 -23.23 -6.49
CA HIS A 149 -20.22 -23.05 -7.48
C HIS A 149 -19.50 -21.71 -7.31
N SER A 150 -18.19 -21.68 -7.57
CA SER A 150 -17.38 -20.46 -7.65
C SER A 150 -17.52 -19.78 -9.02
N SER A 151 -17.17 -18.49 -9.10
CA SER A 151 -17.18 -17.73 -10.34
C SER A 151 -15.78 -17.58 -10.94
N ILE A 152 -15.65 -17.75 -12.25
CA ILE A 152 -14.42 -17.46 -13.01
C ILE A 152 -14.73 -16.37 -14.05
N LEU A 153 -13.98 -15.27 -14.02
CA LEU A 153 -14.16 -14.11 -14.88
C LEU A 153 -12.92 -13.90 -15.76
N LYS A 154 -12.97 -14.28 -17.04
CA LYS A 154 -11.83 -14.24 -17.97
C LYS A 154 -11.82 -13.10 -18.99
N GLY A 155 -12.81 -12.20 -18.94
CA GLY A 155 -12.97 -11.17 -19.96
C GLY A 155 -13.74 -9.97 -19.46
N SER A 156 -14.06 -9.06 -20.39
CA SER A 156 -14.73 -7.80 -20.08
C SER A 156 -16.20 -8.00 -19.71
N LEU A 157 -16.67 -7.24 -18.72
CA LEU A 157 -18.08 -7.07 -18.40
C LEU A 157 -18.48 -5.65 -18.79
N GLU A 158 -19.45 -5.53 -19.69
CA GLU A 158 -19.93 -4.24 -20.17
C GLU A 158 -21.36 -3.98 -19.72
N ILE A 159 -21.63 -2.85 -19.10
CA ILE A 159 -23.01 -2.39 -18.86
C ILE A 159 -23.46 -1.59 -20.09
N ALA A 160 -24.45 -2.08 -20.82
CA ALA A 160 -25.06 -1.35 -21.92
C ALA A 160 -26.14 -0.38 -21.41
N GLY A 161 -26.22 0.81 -22.01
CA GLY A 161 -27.15 1.86 -21.60
C GLY A 161 -26.59 2.72 -20.48
N LYS A 162 -27.44 3.15 -19.54
CA LYS A 162 -27.01 3.98 -18.40
C LYS A 162 -25.98 3.27 -17.52
N GLN A 163 -24.92 4.01 -17.17
CA GLN A 163 -23.91 3.60 -16.20
C GLN A 163 -24.56 3.24 -14.85
N ALA A 164 -24.14 2.12 -14.27
CA ALA A 164 -24.61 1.65 -12.97
C ALA A 164 -23.47 1.09 -12.13
N GLY A 165 -23.67 1.06 -10.81
CA GLY A 165 -22.83 0.25 -9.93
C GLY A 165 -23.03 -1.25 -10.21
N LEU A 166 -22.00 -2.05 -9.95
CA LEU A 166 -21.99 -3.47 -10.24
C LEU A 166 -21.48 -4.25 -9.03
N ILE A 167 -22.25 -5.24 -8.58
CA ILE A 167 -21.83 -6.17 -7.53
C ILE A 167 -21.89 -7.58 -8.07
N ILE A 168 -20.79 -8.31 -7.93
CA ILE A 168 -20.71 -9.74 -8.15
C ILE A 168 -20.45 -10.40 -6.79
N ALA A 169 -21.47 -11.03 -6.25
CA ALA A 169 -21.43 -11.67 -4.94
C ALA A 169 -21.48 -13.20 -5.10
N ASN A 170 -20.36 -13.86 -4.79
CA ASN A 170 -20.27 -15.32 -4.77
C ASN A 170 -19.54 -15.80 -3.50
N PRO A 171 -20.28 -16.27 -2.47
CA PRO A 171 -19.69 -16.78 -1.23
C PRO A 171 -18.79 -17.99 -1.38
N ASN A 172 -18.82 -18.68 -2.52
CA ASN A 172 -17.97 -19.84 -2.78
C ASN A 172 -16.61 -19.42 -3.37
N GLY A 173 -16.47 -18.17 -3.81
CA GLY A 173 -15.22 -17.59 -4.31
C GLY A 173 -15.34 -17.01 -5.71
N ILE A 174 -14.41 -16.12 -6.05
CA ILE A 174 -14.32 -15.43 -7.34
C ILE A 174 -12.88 -15.46 -7.82
N THR A 175 -12.65 -15.91 -9.05
CA THR A 175 -11.36 -15.81 -9.72
C THR A 175 -11.49 -14.85 -10.90
N CYS A 176 -10.71 -13.77 -10.92
CA CYS A 176 -10.59 -12.88 -12.07
C CYS A 176 -9.27 -13.19 -12.81
N GLN A 177 -9.38 -13.53 -14.09
CA GLN A 177 -8.29 -13.92 -14.99
C GLN A 177 -8.26 -12.97 -16.19
N GLY A 178 -7.77 -11.74 -15.97
CA GLY A 178 -7.80 -10.69 -16.99
C GLY A 178 -9.18 -10.07 -17.17
N CYS A 179 -10.02 -10.04 -16.13
CA CYS A 179 -11.31 -9.37 -16.20
C CYS A 179 -11.15 -7.84 -16.25
N ALA A 180 -12.06 -7.19 -16.97
CA ALA A 180 -12.12 -5.74 -17.12
C ALA A 180 -13.59 -5.27 -17.10
N PHE A 181 -13.80 -3.99 -16.83
CA PHE A 181 -15.15 -3.46 -16.62
C PHE A 181 -15.36 -2.20 -17.45
N ILE A 182 -16.46 -2.18 -18.19
CA ILE A 182 -16.83 -1.11 -19.13
C ILE A 182 -18.15 -0.49 -18.65
N ASN A 183 -18.21 0.84 -18.68
CA ASN A 183 -19.38 1.62 -18.27
C ASN A 183 -19.90 1.25 -16.86
N THR A 184 -18.97 0.96 -15.94
CA THR A 184 -19.28 0.59 -14.55
C THR A 184 -19.00 1.76 -13.61
N GLY A 185 -19.90 2.01 -12.66
CA GLY A 185 -19.76 2.98 -11.59
C GLY A 185 -18.87 2.45 -10.47
N ASP A 186 -19.42 2.31 -9.26
CA ASP A 186 -18.77 1.58 -8.17
C ASP A 186 -18.85 0.07 -8.43
N LEU A 187 -17.69 -0.59 -8.44
CA LEU A 187 -17.56 -2.02 -8.69
C LEU A 187 -17.26 -2.76 -7.39
N THR A 188 -17.98 -3.84 -7.11
CA THR A 188 -17.72 -4.71 -5.97
C THR A 188 -17.60 -6.17 -6.40
N LEU A 189 -16.46 -6.80 -6.09
CA LEU A 189 -16.33 -8.26 -6.07
C LEU A 189 -16.39 -8.71 -4.61
N SER A 190 -17.34 -9.57 -4.28
CA SER A 190 -17.55 -10.00 -2.89
C SER A 190 -17.80 -11.49 -2.73
N THR A 191 -17.32 -12.05 -1.63
CA THR A 191 -17.72 -13.38 -1.15
C THR A 191 -18.75 -13.30 -0.01
N GLY A 192 -19.37 -12.14 0.16
CA GLY A 192 -20.41 -11.90 1.13
C GLY A 192 -21.79 -12.34 0.65
N LEU A 193 -22.63 -12.75 1.59
CA LEU A 193 -24.07 -12.91 1.37
C LEU A 193 -24.75 -11.56 1.57
N ILE A 194 -25.64 -11.19 0.66
CA ILE A 194 -26.51 -10.02 0.85
C ILE A 194 -27.50 -10.35 1.97
N THR A 195 -27.55 -9.49 2.98
CA THR A 195 -28.48 -9.61 4.11
C THR A 195 -29.41 -8.41 4.10
N LYS A 196 -30.71 -8.63 4.34
CA LYS A 196 -31.68 -7.53 4.49
C LYS A 196 -31.34 -6.73 5.74
N ASN A 197 -31.26 -5.40 5.58
CA ASN A 197 -30.91 -4.36 6.56
C ASN A 197 -30.97 -4.77 8.03
N LYS A 198 -29.81 -5.16 8.56
CA LYS A 198 -29.47 -4.85 9.94
C LYS A 198 -28.65 -3.57 9.90
N SER A 199 -29.26 -2.45 10.26
CA SER A 199 -28.55 -1.19 10.44
C SER A 199 -27.32 -1.45 11.32
N ILE A 200 -26.12 -1.20 10.80
CA ILE A 200 -24.91 -1.20 11.63
C ILE A 200 -25.04 0.03 12.55
N PRO A 201 -25.08 -0.14 13.90
CA PRO A 201 -25.22 1.00 14.81
C PRO A 201 -24.02 1.94 14.66
N GLN A 202 -24.28 3.26 14.52
CA GLN A 202 -23.28 4.28 14.19
C GLN A 202 -22.08 4.36 15.14
N SER A 203 -22.24 3.90 16.38
CA SER A 203 -21.22 3.94 17.44
C SER A 203 -20.13 2.87 17.36
N SER A 204 -20.23 1.89 16.46
CA SER A 204 -19.27 0.77 16.34
C SER A 204 -18.59 0.72 14.96
N ILE A 205 -18.47 1.87 14.30
CA ILE A 205 -18.24 2.00 12.87
C ILE A 205 -16.87 2.59 12.54
N ILE A 206 -16.20 2.02 11.54
CA ILE A 206 -14.95 2.53 10.98
C ILE A 206 -15.24 3.04 9.56
N PRO A 207 -15.28 4.37 9.33
CA PRO A 207 -15.56 4.94 8.02
C PRO A 207 -14.33 4.90 7.11
N ASN A 208 -14.55 4.86 5.80
CA ASN A 208 -13.51 5.16 4.83
C ASN A 208 -13.17 6.67 4.90
N PRO A 209 -11.90 7.07 5.09
CA PRO A 209 -11.50 8.47 5.18
C PRO A 209 -11.98 9.33 4.00
N SER A 210 -11.94 8.79 2.78
CA SER A 210 -12.35 9.50 1.55
C SER A 210 -13.86 9.73 1.44
N ARG A 211 -14.66 9.13 2.33
CA ARG A 211 -16.13 9.21 2.34
C ARG A 211 -16.70 9.75 3.67
N LEU A 212 -15.83 10.18 4.60
CA LEU A 212 -16.25 10.67 5.92
C LEU A 212 -17.20 11.88 5.84
N ALA A 213 -16.96 12.80 4.90
CA ALA A 213 -17.83 13.96 4.68
C ALA A 213 -19.24 13.55 4.21
N GLN A 214 -19.35 12.53 3.36
CA GLN A 214 -20.65 12.04 2.87
C GLN A 214 -21.48 11.39 3.99
N LEU A 215 -20.84 10.82 5.00
CA LEU A 215 -21.51 10.22 6.16
C LEU A 215 -22.04 11.27 7.14
N GLN A 216 -21.43 12.47 7.19
CA GLN A 216 -21.87 13.56 8.06
C GLN A 216 -23.12 14.26 7.49
N ASP A 217 -23.22 14.35 6.16
CA ASP A 217 -24.38 14.97 5.48
C ASP A 217 -25.57 14.02 5.34
N ASN A 218 -25.35 12.70 5.26
CA ASN A 218 -26.43 11.72 5.09
C ASN A 218 -27.03 11.23 6.41
N GLN A 219 -27.96 12.00 6.97
CA GLN A 219 -28.92 11.54 8.00
C GLN A 219 -29.87 10.42 7.47
N ASN A 220 -29.80 10.07 6.19
CA ASN A 220 -30.65 9.09 5.51
C ASN A 220 -29.88 7.81 5.09
N LEU A 221 -29.23 7.14 6.04
CA LEU A 221 -28.71 5.75 5.88
C LEU A 221 -29.83 4.69 5.65
N LYS A 222 -31.05 5.12 5.32
CA LYS A 222 -32.27 4.29 5.20
C LYS A 222 -32.28 3.40 3.96
N HIS A 223 -31.46 3.69 2.95
CA HIS A 223 -31.43 2.98 1.66
C HIS A 223 -30.18 2.14 1.42
N ASN A 224 -29.36 1.97 2.46
CA ASN A 224 -28.20 1.09 2.39
C ASN A 224 -28.66 -0.38 2.32
N PHE A 225 -27.80 -1.27 1.84
CA PHE A 225 -27.93 -2.70 2.07
C PHE A 225 -26.62 -3.28 2.59
N SER A 226 -26.72 -4.45 3.21
CA SER A 226 -25.60 -5.05 3.94
C SER A 226 -25.09 -6.32 3.29
N LEU A 227 -23.76 -6.41 3.17
CA LEU A 227 -23.02 -7.62 2.84
C LEU A 227 -22.45 -8.25 4.10
N ARG A 228 -22.64 -9.56 4.25
CA ARG A 228 -22.08 -10.35 5.34
C ARG A 228 -21.01 -11.30 4.79
N VAL A 229 -19.76 -10.95 4.99
CA VAL A 229 -18.59 -11.74 4.57
C VAL A 229 -18.16 -12.64 5.72
N GLN A 230 -18.13 -13.95 5.49
CA GLN A 230 -17.67 -14.93 6.51
C GLN A 230 -16.76 -16.02 5.92
N LYS A 231 -16.86 -16.29 4.62
CA LYS A 231 -16.11 -17.32 3.89
C LYS A 231 -15.78 -16.85 2.48
N GLY A 232 -15.08 -17.69 1.72
CA GLY A 232 -14.80 -17.50 0.30
C GLY A 232 -13.53 -16.68 0.05
N HIS A 233 -12.87 -16.98 -1.06
CA HIS A 233 -11.61 -16.38 -1.46
C HIS A 233 -11.79 -15.65 -2.79
N ILE A 234 -11.11 -14.51 -2.95
CA ILE A 234 -10.96 -13.85 -4.25
C ILE A 234 -9.54 -14.07 -4.76
N ASN A 235 -9.41 -14.58 -5.98
CA ASN A 235 -8.14 -14.71 -6.67
C ASN A 235 -8.06 -13.73 -7.84
N ILE A 236 -6.97 -12.96 -7.93
CA ILE A 236 -6.73 -11.98 -9.00
C ILE A 236 -5.50 -12.39 -9.80
N ASP A 237 -5.76 -13.01 -10.95
CA ASP A 237 -4.81 -13.33 -12.02
C ASP A 237 -4.95 -12.28 -13.14
N SER A 238 -4.82 -10.99 -12.76
CA SER A 238 -4.98 -9.76 -13.57
C SER A 238 -6.40 -9.18 -13.53
N LEU A 239 -6.52 -7.89 -13.20
CA LEU A 239 -7.79 -7.16 -13.14
C LEU A 239 -7.60 -5.69 -13.53
N ASN A 240 -8.42 -5.19 -14.45
CA ASN A 240 -8.47 -3.76 -14.80
C ASN A 240 -9.83 -3.14 -14.47
N ALA A 241 -9.89 -2.42 -13.35
CA ALA A 241 -11.04 -1.63 -12.92
C ALA A 241 -10.77 -0.12 -12.99
N PHE A 242 -9.70 0.33 -13.65
CA PHE A 242 -9.38 1.76 -13.78
C PHE A 242 -10.51 2.60 -14.44
N PRO A 243 -11.30 2.06 -15.40
CA PRO A 243 -12.46 2.80 -15.91
C PRO A 243 -13.55 3.05 -14.87
N SER A 244 -13.68 2.17 -13.86
CA SER A 244 -14.69 2.27 -12.79
C SER A 244 -14.40 3.43 -11.85
N THR A 245 -15.41 3.85 -11.08
CA THR A 245 -15.25 4.94 -10.09
C THR A 245 -14.45 4.46 -8.89
N SER A 246 -14.82 3.30 -8.35
CA SER A 246 -14.10 2.60 -7.29
C SER A 246 -14.15 1.09 -7.51
N LEU A 247 -13.21 0.38 -6.89
CA LEU A 247 -13.18 -1.08 -6.78
C LEU A 247 -13.20 -1.47 -5.31
N ASN A 248 -14.20 -2.26 -4.93
CA ASN A 248 -14.33 -2.89 -3.62
C ASN A 248 -14.04 -4.39 -3.74
N LEU A 249 -13.02 -4.88 -3.05
CA LEU A 249 -12.73 -6.30 -2.88
C LEU A 249 -13.09 -6.72 -1.46
N LEU A 250 -14.22 -7.41 -1.31
CA LEU A 250 -14.85 -7.69 -0.02
C LEU A 250 -14.94 -9.20 0.23
N ALA A 251 -13.94 -9.78 0.89
CA ALA A 251 -13.80 -11.24 0.97
C ALA A 251 -13.24 -11.74 2.31
N LYS A 252 -13.29 -13.07 2.55
CA LYS A 252 -12.62 -13.62 3.74
C LYS A 252 -11.10 -13.57 3.57
N SER A 253 -10.60 -13.88 2.38
CA SER A 253 -9.20 -13.73 1.97
C SER A 253 -9.06 -13.37 0.49
N LEU A 254 -7.90 -12.84 0.11
CA LEU A 254 -7.59 -12.34 -1.22
C LEU A 254 -6.16 -12.73 -1.64
N SER A 255 -5.99 -13.19 -2.87
CA SER A 255 -4.68 -13.38 -3.50
C SER A 255 -4.58 -12.56 -4.77
N ILE A 256 -3.42 -11.94 -4.99
CA ILE A 256 -3.12 -11.10 -6.15
C ILE A 256 -1.82 -11.60 -6.77
N HIS A 257 -1.94 -12.39 -7.84
CA HIS A 257 -0.78 -12.97 -8.52
C HIS A 257 -0.21 -12.10 -9.63
N GLN A 258 -1.04 -11.23 -10.22
CA GLN A 258 -0.69 -10.36 -11.34
C GLN A 258 -1.19 -8.93 -11.09
N LYS A 259 -1.20 -8.08 -12.12
CA LYS A 259 -1.49 -6.65 -11.96
C LYS A 259 -2.97 -6.36 -11.73
N LEU A 260 -3.26 -5.50 -10.76
CA LEU A 260 -4.57 -4.94 -10.46
C LEU A 260 -4.48 -3.42 -10.64
N TYR A 261 -5.39 -2.87 -11.46
CA TYR A 261 -5.53 -1.43 -11.68
C TYR A 261 -6.89 -0.92 -11.20
N ALA A 262 -6.91 0.18 -10.46
CA ALA A 262 -8.14 0.83 -9.98
C ALA A 262 -7.93 2.35 -9.86
N LYS A 263 -9.02 3.13 -9.73
CA LYS A 263 -8.93 4.53 -9.27
C LYS A 263 -8.92 4.57 -7.75
N GLU A 264 -10.07 4.33 -7.13
CA GLU A 264 -10.20 4.19 -5.68
C GLU A 264 -10.29 2.70 -5.34
N LEU A 265 -9.34 2.14 -4.59
CA LEU A 265 -9.31 0.73 -4.22
C LEU A 265 -9.61 0.54 -2.73
N ASN A 266 -10.69 -0.19 -2.45
CA ASN A 266 -11.06 -0.59 -1.10
C ASN A 266 -10.96 -2.11 -0.97
N ILE A 267 -10.21 -2.59 0.01
CA ILE A 267 -10.04 -4.01 0.29
C ILE A 267 -10.45 -4.24 1.75
N ILE A 268 -11.48 -5.07 1.97
CA ILE A 268 -11.92 -5.45 3.32
C ILE A 268 -11.89 -6.97 3.44
N LEU A 269 -11.01 -7.44 4.32
CA LEU A 269 -10.70 -8.85 4.52
C LEU A 269 -11.10 -9.33 5.92
N GLY A 270 -11.32 -10.62 6.06
CA GLY A 270 -11.80 -11.23 7.30
C GLY A 270 -13.31 -11.43 7.34
N SER A 271 -13.86 -11.59 8.54
CA SER A 271 -15.31 -11.75 8.73
C SER A 271 -15.93 -10.41 9.08
N ASN A 272 -16.71 -9.83 8.17
CA ASN A 272 -17.19 -8.45 8.26
C ASN A 272 -18.66 -8.33 7.89
N GLN A 273 -19.37 -7.44 8.59
CA GLN A 273 -20.63 -6.85 8.16
C GLN A 273 -20.29 -5.52 7.48
N ILE A 274 -20.70 -5.36 6.22
CA ILE A 274 -20.34 -4.21 5.38
C ILE A 274 -21.62 -3.56 4.88
N SER A 275 -21.69 -2.24 4.91
CA SER A 275 -22.81 -1.46 4.34
C SER A 275 -22.36 -0.73 3.10
N LEU A 276 -23.19 -0.81 2.06
CA LEU A 276 -23.06 -0.10 0.80
C LEU A 276 -24.26 0.81 0.59
N ASP A 277 -24.09 1.90 -0.17
CA ASP A 277 -25.20 2.74 -0.61
C ASP A 277 -25.99 2.10 -1.77
N GLU A 278 -27.05 2.75 -2.23
CA GLU A 278 -27.87 2.31 -3.37
C GLU A 278 -27.15 2.30 -4.73
N LYS A 279 -25.92 2.82 -4.82
CA LYS A 279 -25.05 2.76 -6.01
C LYS A 279 -23.92 1.74 -5.85
N GLY A 280 -23.80 1.08 -4.71
CA GLY A 280 -22.76 0.10 -4.42
C GLY A 280 -21.45 0.69 -3.89
N ALA A 281 -21.42 1.97 -3.54
CA ALA A 281 -20.25 2.60 -2.92
C ALA A 281 -20.05 2.09 -1.48
N LEU A 282 -18.80 1.87 -1.09
CA LEU A 282 -18.46 1.48 0.27
C LEU A 282 -18.74 2.61 1.25
N LEU A 283 -19.59 2.35 2.23
CA LEU A 283 -19.87 3.29 3.31
C LEU A 283 -19.11 2.90 4.59
N LEU A 284 -19.45 1.74 5.15
CA LEU A 284 -19.12 1.38 6.53
C LEU A 284 -18.82 -0.11 6.64
N TRP A 285 -18.00 -0.50 7.62
CA TRP A 285 -17.78 -1.90 7.96
C TRP A 285 -17.64 -2.11 9.47
N GLN A 286 -17.93 -3.34 9.91
CA GLN A 286 -17.75 -3.79 11.28
C GLN A 286 -17.27 -5.25 11.27
N PRO A 287 -16.24 -5.62 12.05
CA PRO A 287 -15.88 -7.02 12.25
C PRO A 287 -17.06 -7.80 12.83
N ILE A 288 -17.25 -9.03 12.37
CA ILE A 288 -18.15 -9.99 13.01
C ILE A 288 -17.33 -10.72 14.05
N GLU A 289 -17.62 -10.48 15.33
CA GLU A 289 -17.01 -11.23 16.42
C GLU A 289 -17.27 -12.74 16.25
N SER A 290 -16.20 -13.51 16.13
CA SER A 290 -16.28 -14.97 16.21
C SER A 290 -16.21 -15.38 17.67
N LYS A 291 -17.18 -16.19 18.13
CA LYS A 291 -17.15 -16.82 19.46
C LYS A 291 -16.00 -17.82 19.63
N ASP A 292 -15.27 -18.12 18.56
CA ASP A 292 -14.25 -19.17 18.49
C ASP A 292 -12.85 -18.74 18.95
N ILE A 293 -12.68 -17.56 19.54
CA ILE A 293 -11.40 -17.16 20.13
C ILE A 293 -11.30 -17.73 21.55
N THR A 294 -11.24 -19.05 21.65
CA THR A 294 -10.74 -19.71 22.86
C THR A 294 -9.23 -19.79 22.78
N SER A 295 -8.57 -19.01 23.64
CA SER A 295 -7.15 -19.03 24.00
C SER A 295 -6.42 -20.35 23.71
N LYS A 296 -5.67 -20.39 22.61
CA LYS A 296 -4.42 -21.14 22.34
C LYS A 296 -3.85 -20.55 21.06
N GLN A 297 -2.53 -20.34 21.00
CA GLN A 297 -1.80 -19.73 19.89
C GLN A 297 -2.34 -20.19 18.52
N GLU A 298 -3.24 -19.41 17.92
CA GLU A 298 -3.66 -19.66 16.54
C GLU A 298 -2.55 -19.10 15.65
N GLU A 299 -1.99 -19.94 14.77
CA GLU A 299 -1.10 -19.48 13.70
C GLU A 299 -1.79 -18.36 12.89
N PHE A 300 -0.99 -17.42 12.40
CA PHE A 300 -1.52 -16.36 11.54
C PHE A 300 -2.06 -16.97 10.23
N LYS A 301 -3.32 -16.66 9.90
CA LYS A 301 -4.03 -17.12 8.71
C LYS A 301 -3.91 -16.08 7.60
N LEU A 302 -3.51 -16.52 6.41
CA LEU A 302 -3.34 -15.66 5.24
C LEU A 302 -4.66 -14.95 4.87
N ALA A 303 -4.67 -13.62 5.01
CA ALA A 303 -5.79 -12.77 4.63
C ALA A 303 -5.53 -12.13 3.26
N LEU A 304 -4.31 -11.63 3.04
CA LEU A 304 -3.86 -11.08 1.76
C LEU A 304 -2.52 -11.70 1.38
N ASP A 305 -2.41 -12.19 0.15
CA ASP A 305 -1.14 -12.57 -0.48
C ASP A 305 -0.98 -11.79 -1.78
N VAL A 306 0.05 -10.94 -1.86
CA VAL A 306 0.45 -10.28 -3.10
C VAL A 306 1.72 -10.97 -3.58
N ALA A 307 1.64 -11.66 -4.71
CA ALA A 307 2.75 -12.45 -5.22
C ALA A 307 3.91 -11.59 -5.73
N TYR A 308 5.06 -12.24 -5.92
CA TYR A 308 6.29 -11.66 -6.49
C TYR A 308 6.04 -10.81 -7.75
N LEU A 309 5.26 -11.37 -8.69
CA LEU A 309 4.93 -10.76 -9.99
C LEU A 309 3.60 -9.98 -9.94
N GLY A 310 2.93 -10.01 -8.78
CA GLY A 310 1.71 -9.27 -8.52
C GLY A 310 2.00 -7.79 -8.32
N GLY A 311 1.02 -6.95 -8.63
CA GLY A 311 1.12 -5.52 -8.44
C GLY A 311 -0.23 -4.86 -8.27
N VAL A 312 -0.37 -3.98 -7.30
CA VAL A 312 -1.57 -3.20 -7.04
C VAL A 312 -1.28 -1.74 -7.35
N TYR A 313 -2.07 -1.17 -8.23
CA TYR A 313 -1.87 0.17 -8.78
C TYR A 313 -3.18 0.95 -8.72
N ALA A 314 -3.24 1.94 -7.85
CA ALA A 314 -4.45 2.74 -7.69
C ALA A 314 -4.17 4.24 -7.51
N ASN A 315 -5.17 5.11 -7.63
CA ASN A 315 -5.02 6.48 -7.15
C ASN A 315 -5.07 6.52 -5.62
N SER A 316 -5.89 5.71 -4.97
CA SER A 316 -5.93 5.56 -3.51
C SER A 316 -6.16 4.11 -3.10
N ILE A 317 -5.59 3.70 -1.96
CA ILE A 317 -5.74 2.35 -1.41
C ILE A 317 -6.20 2.43 0.04
N TYR A 318 -7.29 1.75 0.36
CA TYR A 318 -7.80 1.54 1.71
C TYR A 318 -7.90 0.03 1.97
N LEU A 319 -7.03 -0.51 2.82
CA LEU A 319 -6.88 -1.94 3.10
C LEU A 319 -7.19 -2.24 4.56
N ILE A 320 -8.14 -3.14 4.80
CA ILE A 320 -8.56 -3.60 6.12
C ILE A 320 -8.41 -5.12 6.22
N ALA A 321 -7.75 -5.61 7.27
CA ALA A 321 -7.75 -7.01 7.67
C ALA A 321 -8.23 -7.13 9.14
N SER A 322 -9.49 -7.55 9.32
CA SER A 322 -10.16 -7.39 10.62
C SER A 322 -9.93 -8.53 11.63
N CYS A 323 -9.43 -9.69 11.19
CA CYS A 323 -9.17 -10.81 12.09
C CYS A 323 -7.87 -10.61 12.88
N ALA A 324 -7.87 -10.86 14.19
CA ALA A 324 -6.67 -10.68 15.04
C ALA A 324 -5.48 -11.57 14.63
N ASN A 325 -5.75 -12.74 14.05
CA ASN A 325 -4.74 -13.63 13.51
C ASN A 325 -4.61 -13.54 11.98
N SER A 326 -4.94 -12.41 11.35
CA SER A 326 -4.71 -12.25 9.91
C SER A 326 -3.24 -12.02 9.58
N LEU A 327 -2.76 -12.60 8.48
CA LEU A 327 -1.49 -12.26 7.85
C LEU A 327 -1.75 -11.50 6.54
N ILE A 328 -1.13 -10.34 6.39
CA ILE A 328 -0.91 -9.69 5.09
C ILE A 328 0.54 -10.00 4.69
N ASP A 329 0.72 -10.77 3.63
CA ASP A 329 2.02 -11.07 3.04
C ASP A 329 2.13 -10.36 1.69
N ASN A 330 2.97 -9.33 1.64
CA ASN A 330 3.25 -8.60 0.41
C ASN A 330 4.64 -8.97 -0.11
N LYS A 331 4.64 -9.78 -1.16
CA LYS A 331 5.81 -10.09 -1.98
C LYS A 331 5.79 -9.29 -3.28
N GLY A 332 4.88 -8.34 -3.50
CA GLY A 332 4.76 -7.58 -4.75
C GLY A 332 4.92 -6.07 -4.54
N ILE A 333 4.33 -5.30 -5.45
CA ILE A 333 4.21 -3.84 -5.33
C ILE A 333 2.78 -3.49 -4.96
N MET A 334 2.58 -2.60 -3.99
CA MET A 334 1.33 -1.87 -3.84
C MET A 334 1.62 -0.37 -3.85
N ALA A 335 1.08 0.34 -4.84
CA ALA A 335 1.45 1.71 -5.12
C ALA A 335 0.22 2.59 -5.39
N THR A 336 0.29 3.83 -4.90
CA THR A 336 -0.64 4.90 -5.29
C THR A 336 -0.01 5.91 -6.24
N PHE A 337 -0.81 6.47 -7.14
CA PHE A 337 -0.36 7.46 -8.12
C PHE A 337 -0.61 8.90 -7.65
N PRO A 338 0.22 9.87 -8.08
CA PRO A 338 -0.04 11.28 -7.85
C PRO A 338 -1.35 11.71 -8.55
N SER A 339 -2.15 12.53 -7.88
CA SER A 339 -3.39 13.08 -8.45
C SER A 339 -3.73 14.41 -7.80
N LEU A 340 -4.33 15.29 -8.60
CA LEU A 340 -4.83 16.61 -8.18
C LEU A 340 -6.16 16.52 -7.44
N LYS A 341 -6.85 15.38 -7.49
CA LYS A 341 -8.11 15.17 -6.76
C LYS A 341 -7.83 15.03 -5.27
N GLU A 342 -8.65 15.70 -4.46
CA GLU A 342 -8.64 15.52 -3.01
C GLU A 342 -8.98 14.06 -2.64
N GLY A 343 -8.28 13.50 -1.65
CA GLY A 343 -8.40 12.09 -1.26
C GLY A 343 -7.57 11.09 -2.07
N ASP A 344 -7.10 11.44 -3.28
CA ASP A 344 -6.18 10.60 -4.04
C ASP A 344 -4.75 10.68 -3.49
N GLY A 345 -3.96 9.65 -3.76
CA GLY A 345 -2.55 9.49 -3.40
C GLY A 345 -2.29 8.93 -2.00
N GLY A 346 -3.35 8.79 -1.19
CA GLY A 346 -3.28 8.21 0.14
C GLY A 346 -3.31 6.68 0.10
N PHE A 347 -2.54 6.07 1.00
CA PHE A 347 -2.53 4.62 1.23
C PHE A 347 -2.73 4.34 2.72
N VAL A 348 -3.81 3.66 3.07
CA VAL A 348 -4.16 3.32 4.45
C VAL A 348 -4.26 1.81 4.60
N ILE A 349 -3.58 1.26 5.60
CA ILE A 349 -3.64 -0.14 6.00
C ILE A 349 -4.03 -0.21 7.48
N GLN A 350 -5.08 -0.96 7.81
CA GLN A 350 -5.41 -1.33 9.18
C GLN A 350 -5.56 -2.86 9.26
N SER A 351 -4.72 -3.48 10.07
CA SER A 351 -4.71 -4.92 10.31
C SER A 351 -4.82 -5.17 11.81
N ASN A 352 -5.63 -6.13 12.22
CA ASN A 352 -5.61 -6.61 13.61
C ASN A 352 -4.55 -7.70 13.82
N GLY A 353 -3.87 -8.14 12.76
CA GLY A 353 -2.84 -9.19 12.81
C GLY A 353 -1.48 -8.71 12.30
N LYS A 354 -0.72 -9.59 11.66
CA LYS A 354 0.67 -9.34 11.22
C LYS A 354 0.72 -8.85 9.77
N ILE A 355 1.69 -7.97 9.49
CA ILE A 355 2.09 -7.60 8.13
C ILE A 355 3.53 -8.05 7.88
N GLU A 356 3.75 -8.73 6.76
CA GLU A 356 5.06 -9.12 6.25
C GLU A 356 5.28 -8.48 4.87
N ILE A 357 6.38 -7.75 4.72
CA ILE A 357 6.82 -7.22 3.44
C ILE A 357 8.13 -7.92 3.09
N THR A 358 8.03 -8.88 2.18
CA THR A 358 9.13 -9.80 1.89
C THR A 358 9.99 -9.25 0.76
N SER A 359 11.31 -9.21 0.98
CA SER A 359 12.26 -8.87 -0.08
C SER A 359 12.18 -9.89 -1.22
N ALA A 360 12.44 -9.46 -2.46
CA ALA A 360 12.93 -10.42 -3.43
C ALA A 360 14.29 -10.88 -2.94
N TYR A 361 14.48 -12.17 -2.75
CA TYR A 361 15.81 -12.77 -2.61
C TYR A 361 16.73 -12.15 -3.68
N ILE A 362 17.70 -11.33 -3.24
CA ILE A 362 18.73 -10.78 -4.11
C ILE A 362 19.82 -11.84 -4.17
N ASP A 363 20.02 -12.41 -5.35
CA ASP A 363 21.09 -13.38 -5.60
C ASP A 363 22.42 -12.81 -5.10
N ASN A 364 23.11 -13.57 -4.23
CA ASN A 364 24.37 -13.21 -3.56
C ASN A 364 25.55 -13.01 -4.54
N ASN A 365 25.32 -13.11 -5.85
CA ASN A 365 26.30 -12.86 -6.91
C ASN A 365 26.49 -11.38 -7.24
N TYR A 366 25.70 -10.47 -6.68
CA TYR A 366 25.94 -9.03 -6.76
C TYR A 366 26.47 -8.51 -5.41
N PRO A 367 27.57 -7.74 -5.41
CA PRO A 367 28.34 -7.50 -4.20
C PRO A 367 27.51 -6.68 -3.22
N ASN A 368 27.30 -7.24 -2.03
CA ASN A 368 27.15 -6.51 -0.78
C ASN A 368 26.27 -5.23 -0.87
N PHE A 369 24.98 -5.40 -0.59
CA PHE A 369 24.05 -4.32 -0.19
C PHE A 369 24.46 -3.62 1.13
N SER A 370 25.72 -3.74 1.53
CA SER A 370 26.33 -3.35 2.80
C SER A 370 27.50 -2.39 2.64
N GLN A 371 27.79 -1.85 1.44
CA GLN A 371 28.86 -0.85 1.27
C GLN A 371 28.55 0.40 0.43
N ASN A 372 27.35 0.53 -0.17
CA ASN A 372 26.96 1.76 -0.88
C ASN A 372 25.44 1.98 -0.76
N ILE A 373 24.92 2.09 0.47
CA ILE A 373 23.60 2.71 0.69
C ILE A 373 23.80 4.21 0.53
N TYR A 374 23.95 4.66 -0.72
CA TYR A 374 23.55 6.00 -1.08
C TYR A 374 22.02 6.03 -0.98
N PRO A 375 21.40 7.08 -0.41
CA PRO A 375 19.96 7.23 -0.47
C PRO A 375 19.61 7.15 -1.95
N VAL A 376 18.78 6.16 -2.28
CA VAL A 376 18.24 6.02 -3.62
C VAL A 376 17.50 7.33 -3.88
N ALA A 377 18.15 8.21 -4.64
CA ALA A 377 17.66 9.54 -4.85
C ALA A 377 16.30 9.48 -5.52
N PHE A 378 15.45 10.43 -5.17
CA PHE A 378 14.15 10.62 -5.81
C PHE A 378 14.25 10.78 -7.33
N GLU A 379 15.43 11.04 -7.90
CA GLU A 379 15.68 10.98 -9.35
C GLU A 379 15.45 9.58 -9.96
N SER A 380 15.73 8.49 -9.22
CA SER A 380 15.36 7.14 -9.67
C SER A 380 13.86 6.87 -9.62
N ILE A 381 13.10 7.79 -9.02
CA ILE A 381 11.64 7.87 -9.06
C ILE A 381 11.17 8.95 -10.06
N GLN A 382 12.04 9.84 -10.54
CA GLN A 382 11.80 10.66 -11.74
C GLN A 382 12.14 9.92 -13.05
N SER A 383 12.99 8.89 -13.03
CA SER A 383 13.05 7.88 -14.11
C SER A 383 11.92 6.84 -14.04
N ILE A 384 10.97 6.98 -13.10
CA ILE A 384 9.64 6.37 -13.21
C ILE A 384 8.72 7.26 -14.08
N GLY A 385 9.27 8.32 -14.68
CA GLY A 385 8.80 8.86 -15.94
C GLY A 385 9.24 7.96 -17.10
N ILE A 386 8.25 7.55 -17.90
CA ILE A 386 8.42 7.00 -19.24
C ILE A 386 9.25 8.01 -20.06
N GLU A 387 10.57 7.89 -20.08
CA GLU A 387 11.35 8.34 -21.24
C GLU A 387 11.24 7.22 -22.28
N ALA A 388 10.24 7.34 -23.15
CA ALA A 388 10.26 6.66 -24.43
C ALA A 388 11.42 7.25 -25.24
N LYS A 389 12.64 6.77 -25.00
CA LYS A 389 13.69 6.83 -26.01
C LYS A 389 13.45 5.67 -26.95
N ASP A 390 13.03 6.02 -28.14
CA ASP A 390 12.96 5.14 -29.30
C ASP A 390 14.18 4.20 -29.33
N ASN A 391 13.90 2.89 -29.34
CA ASN A 391 14.81 1.79 -29.65
C ASN A 391 15.92 1.45 -28.63
N ALA A 392 15.59 1.30 -27.34
CA ALA A 392 16.44 0.61 -26.35
C ALA A 392 15.66 -0.52 -25.65
N PRO A 393 16.32 -1.64 -25.27
CA PRO A 393 15.65 -2.82 -24.72
C PRO A 393 15.00 -2.50 -23.37
N GLU A 394 13.88 -3.16 -23.10
CA GLU A 394 12.92 -2.90 -22.01
C GLU A 394 13.47 -2.29 -20.70
N PRO A 395 12.73 -1.37 -20.07
CA PRO A 395 13.14 -0.75 -18.81
C PRO A 395 13.25 -1.80 -17.69
N HIS A 396 14.46 -1.99 -17.18
CA HIS A 396 14.72 -2.85 -16.02
C HIS A 396 14.25 -2.19 -14.71
N PHE A 397 12.93 -2.12 -14.49
CA PHE A 397 12.31 -1.81 -13.17
C PHE A 397 12.43 -2.98 -12.19
N LYS A 398 13.62 -3.57 -12.03
CA LYS A 398 13.61 -5.02 -11.85
C LYS A 398 13.12 -5.53 -10.47
N TYR A 399 13.21 -4.80 -9.34
CA TYR A 399 12.94 -5.43 -8.02
C TYR A 399 12.41 -4.57 -6.86
N ASN A 400 11.92 -3.33 -7.06
CA ASN A 400 11.40 -2.53 -5.94
C ASN A 400 10.04 -3.07 -5.49
N ARG A 401 9.90 -3.40 -4.20
CA ARG A 401 8.77 -4.12 -3.62
C ARG A 401 8.33 -3.52 -2.31
N GLY A 402 7.09 -3.76 -1.92
CA GLY A 402 6.52 -3.19 -0.71
C GLY A 402 5.45 -2.14 -1.00
N PHE A 403 5.40 -1.10 -0.19
CA PHE A 403 4.32 -0.13 -0.16
C PHE A 403 4.79 1.26 -0.57
N PHE A 404 4.11 1.87 -1.54
CA PHE A 404 4.47 3.16 -2.11
C PHE A 404 3.27 4.11 -2.13
N ALA A 405 3.40 5.27 -1.49
CA ALA A 405 2.36 6.30 -1.47
C ALA A 405 2.82 7.59 -2.17
N SER A 406 1.95 8.16 -3.02
CA SER A 406 2.22 9.46 -3.66
C SER A 406 1.88 10.66 -2.76
N LYS A 407 1.06 10.43 -1.73
CA LYS A 407 0.86 11.31 -0.57
C LYS A 407 1.13 10.50 0.70
N ASP A 408 0.26 10.58 1.70
CA ASP A 408 0.49 9.98 3.01
C ASP A 408 0.27 8.46 3.03
N LEU A 409 1.05 7.77 3.85
CA LEU A 409 0.93 6.34 4.12
C LEU A 409 0.67 6.11 5.61
N SER A 410 -0.43 5.45 5.95
CA SER A 410 -0.75 5.07 7.33
C SER A 410 -0.86 3.56 7.47
N ILE A 411 -0.09 2.97 8.38
CA ILE A 411 -0.11 1.54 8.70
C ILE A 411 -0.42 1.38 10.19
N GLN A 412 -1.51 0.69 10.50
CA GLN A 412 -1.86 0.28 11.86
C GLN A 412 -1.97 -1.24 11.90
N THR A 413 -1.21 -1.90 12.76
CA THR A 413 -1.12 -3.37 12.76
C THR A 413 -0.78 -3.94 14.14
N TYR A 414 -0.91 -5.25 14.36
CA TYR A 414 -0.40 -5.89 15.57
C TYR A 414 1.13 -5.90 15.57
N SER A 415 1.72 -6.47 14.52
CA SER A 415 3.16 -6.42 14.25
C SER A 415 3.45 -6.21 12.75
N LEU A 416 4.62 -5.65 12.46
CA LEU A 416 5.09 -5.38 11.10
C LEU A 416 6.55 -5.84 10.95
N ASN A 417 6.80 -6.69 9.97
CA ASN A 417 8.15 -7.05 9.52
C ASN A 417 8.37 -6.47 8.10
N ASN A 418 9.22 -5.45 8.00
CA ASN A 418 9.61 -4.85 6.74
C ASN A 418 11.01 -5.29 6.32
N GLN A 419 11.08 -6.08 5.25
CA GLN A 419 12.34 -6.49 4.61
C GLN A 419 12.53 -5.85 3.24
N SER A 420 11.60 -5.01 2.78
CA SER A 420 11.66 -4.34 1.48
C SER A 420 11.41 -2.84 1.64
N PHE A 421 10.56 -2.21 0.83
CA PHE A 421 10.34 -0.76 0.88
C PHE A 421 8.99 -0.39 1.49
N ILE A 422 9.03 0.61 2.37
CA ILE A 422 7.88 1.39 2.78
C ILE A 422 8.22 2.84 2.45
N GLN A 423 7.52 3.43 1.49
CA GLN A 423 7.86 4.74 0.98
C GLN A 423 6.63 5.62 0.77
N SER A 424 6.79 6.90 1.07
CA SER A 424 5.77 7.92 0.85
C SER A 424 6.40 9.25 0.41
N ALA A 425 5.79 9.89 -0.58
CA ALA A 425 6.09 11.28 -0.94
C ALA A 425 5.43 12.31 -0.01
N GLY A 426 4.53 11.87 0.87
CA GLY A 426 4.00 12.62 2.00
C GLY A 426 4.58 12.15 3.34
N SER A 427 3.75 12.20 4.36
CA SER A 427 4.06 11.71 5.71
C SER A 427 3.78 10.21 5.85
N ILE A 428 4.55 9.54 6.70
CA ILE A 428 4.31 8.15 7.10
C ILE A 428 3.91 8.09 8.56
N LEU A 429 2.82 7.38 8.86
CA LEU A 429 2.44 6.97 10.20
C LEU A 429 2.45 5.44 10.27
N ILE A 430 3.28 4.86 11.13
CA ILE A 430 3.24 3.42 11.44
C ILE A 430 2.98 3.26 12.93
N LYS A 431 1.94 2.51 13.27
CA LYS A 431 1.61 2.13 14.64
C LYS A 431 1.50 0.61 14.73
N THR A 432 2.35 -0.01 15.52
CA THR A 432 2.27 -1.42 15.88
C THR A 432 1.88 -1.58 17.34
N GLN A 433 1.14 -2.64 17.68
CA GLN A 433 0.81 -2.95 19.08
C GLN A 433 1.98 -3.63 19.79
N GLU A 434 2.70 -4.49 19.07
CA GLU A 434 3.82 -5.25 19.59
C GLU A 434 5.13 -4.77 18.95
N GLU A 435 5.44 -5.25 17.74
CA GLU A 435 6.77 -5.10 17.17
C GLU A 435 6.75 -4.44 15.79
N LEU A 436 7.71 -3.55 15.56
CA LEU A 436 8.14 -3.12 14.23
C LEU A 436 9.57 -3.62 14.00
N GLN A 437 9.75 -4.61 13.13
CA GLN A 437 11.06 -5.01 12.62
C GLN A 437 11.29 -4.38 11.26
N ASN A 438 12.39 -3.67 11.11
CA ASN A 438 12.84 -3.10 9.85
C ASN A 438 14.24 -3.60 9.52
N SER A 439 14.34 -4.41 8.48
CA SER A 439 15.61 -4.77 7.82
C SER A 439 15.65 -4.31 6.36
N GLY A 440 14.59 -3.64 5.90
CA GLY A 440 14.49 -2.99 4.60
C GLY A 440 14.68 -1.47 4.71
N VAL A 441 13.84 -0.74 3.99
CA VAL A 441 13.92 0.71 3.84
C VAL A 441 12.57 1.33 4.19
N ILE A 442 12.59 2.34 5.05
CA ILE A 442 11.45 3.21 5.36
C ILE A 442 11.84 4.64 4.99
N ILE A 443 11.15 5.25 4.01
CA ILE A 443 11.43 6.61 3.53
C ILE A 443 10.15 7.46 3.55
N SER A 444 10.15 8.52 4.34
CA SER A 444 9.17 9.61 4.23
C SER A 444 9.83 10.87 3.67
N LYS A 445 9.16 11.59 2.76
CA LYS A 445 9.61 12.94 2.36
C LYS A 445 9.31 14.02 3.40
N GLN A 446 8.37 13.76 4.28
CA GLN A 446 7.90 14.71 5.29
C GLN A 446 8.09 14.10 6.67
N ASN A 447 7.03 14.06 7.46
CA ASN A 447 7.05 13.53 8.81
C ASN A 447 6.96 12.00 8.78
N LEU A 448 7.85 11.34 9.50
CA LEU A 448 7.76 9.93 9.84
C LEU A 448 7.43 9.79 11.31
N LYS A 449 6.29 9.18 11.64
CA LYS A 449 5.94 8.79 13.01
C LYS A 449 5.88 7.28 13.13
N LEU A 450 6.76 6.70 13.94
CA LEU A 450 6.78 5.28 14.27
C LEU A 450 6.41 5.11 15.75
N SER A 451 5.44 4.24 16.03
CA SER A 451 5.04 3.88 17.40
C SER A 451 4.91 2.37 17.53
N ALA A 452 5.63 1.77 18.48
CA ALA A 452 5.64 0.32 18.71
C ALA A 452 5.88 0.00 20.19
N SER A 453 5.65 -1.23 20.66
CA SER A 453 6.23 -1.65 21.95
C SER A 453 7.73 -1.87 21.79
N THR A 454 8.13 -2.57 20.73
CA THR A 454 9.53 -2.76 20.33
C THR A 454 9.73 -2.28 18.90
N LEU A 455 10.70 -1.39 18.70
CA LEU A 455 11.15 -0.90 17.40
C LEU A 455 12.56 -1.43 17.14
N SER A 456 12.70 -2.38 16.22
CA SER A 456 13.97 -3.00 15.85
C SER A 456 14.35 -2.62 14.43
N ASN A 457 15.37 -1.78 14.27
CA ASN A 457 15.99 -1.45 12.99
C ASN A 457 17.32 -2.21 12.89
N ILE A 458 17.37 -3.26 12.07
CA ILE A 458 18.49 -4.20 11.99
C ILE A 458 18.96 -4.26 10.54
N LYS A 459 20.15 -3.74 10.22
CA LYS A 459 20.64 -3.55 8.83
C LYS A 459 19.73 -2.68 7.95
N GLY A 460 18.65 -2.13 8.50
CA GLY A 460 17.65 -1.35 7.79
C GLY A 460 17.99 0.14 7.75
N LEU A 461 17.30 0.84 6.85
CA LEU A 461 17.34 2.30 6.74
C LEU A 461 15.99 2.88 7.15
N ILE A 462 16.03 3.89 8.02
CA ILE A 462 14.93 4.79 8.33
C ILE A 462 15.37 6.20 7.91
N TYR A 463 14.63 6.81 7.00
CA TYR A 463 14.87 8.17 6.51
C TYR A 463 13.59 9.00 6.50
N ALA A 464 13.68 10.24 6.99
CA ALA A 464 12.59 11.21 6.97
C ALA A 464 13.11 12.65 6.90
N LYS A 465 12.22 13.61 6.67
CA LYS A 465 12.53 15.01 7.01
C LYS A 465 12.49 15.16 8.53
N ASP A 466 11.37 14.84 9.16
CA ASP A 466 11.20 14.88 10.60
C ASP A 466 10.80 13.49 11.11
N ALA A 467 11.62 12.87 11.96
CA ALA A 467 11.35 11.55 12.51
C ALA A 467 10.96 11.61 13.99
N PHE A 468 9.80 11.02 14.31
CA PHE A 468 9.28 10.84 15.66
C PHE A 468 9.18 9.35 15.96
N LEU A 469 10.10 8.85 16.79
CA LEU A 469 10.22 7.42 17.10
C LEU A 469 9.80 7.19 18.56
N ILE A 470 8.73 6.41 18.77
CA ILE A 470 8.17 6.15 20.10
C ILE A 470 8.14 4.64 20.31
N ALA A 471 8.94 4.11 21.23
CA ALA A 471 8.92 2.68 21.55
C ALA A 471 9.29 2.40 23.01
N SER A 472 8.79 1.32 23.63
CA SER A 472 9.33 0.95 24.95
C SER A 472 10.80 0.55 24.82
N ASN A 473 11.12 -0.26 23.81
CA ASN A 473 12.49 -0.61 23.46
C ASN A 473 12.78 -0.21 22.01
N LEU A 474 13.83 0.59 21.79
CA LEU A 474 14.32 0.97 20.48
C LEU A 474 15.70 0.34 20.27
N TYR A 475 15.79 -0.58 19.32
CA TYR A 475 17.03 -1.22 18.91
C TYR A 475 17.42 -0.71 17.51
N ASN A 476 18.54 -0.03 17.39
CA ASN A 476 19.19 0.30 16.13
C ASN A 476 20.52 -0.46 16.08
N GLN A 477 20.59 -1.52 15.27
CA GLN A 477 21.65 -2.52 15.37
C GLN A 477 22.17 -3.00 14.02
N ASP A 478 23.34 -3.65 14.02
CA ASP A 478 23.92 -4.33 12.86
C ASP A 478 24.06 -3.42 11.62
N LYS A 479 24.72 -2.26 11.75
CA LYS A 479 24.91 -1.30 10.65
C LYS A 479 23.61 -0.70 10.11
N ALA A 480 22.58 -0.65 10.95
CA ALA A 480 21.36 0.07 10.65
C ALA A 480 21.57 1.59 10.65
N PHE A 481 20.72 2.30 9.92
CA PHE A 481 20.74 3.76 9.78
C PHE A 481 19.40 4.37 10.16
N ILE A 482 19.44 5.41 10.99
CA ILE A 482 18.33 6.33 11.23
C ILE A 482 18.84 7.73 10.87
N ILE A 483 18.27 8.32 9.82
CA ILE A 483 18.73 9.61 9.27
C ILE A 483 17.53 10.53 9.10
N SER A 484 17.59 11.75 9.65
CA SER A 484 16.54 12.77 9.38
C SER A 484 17.08 14.18 9.54
N ASP A 485 16.29 15.19 9.19
CA ASP A 485 16.63 16.57 9.56
C ASP A 485 16.46 16.79 11.05
N ASN A 486 15.32 16.39 11.58
CA ASN A 486 15.06 16.38 13.01
C ASN A 486 14.69 14.97 13.45
N ILE A 487 15.22 14.54 14.60
CA ILE A 487 14.92 13.25 15.21
C ILE A 487 14.47 13.50 16.64
N SER A 488 13.28 13.02 16.99
CA SER A 488 12.81 12.89 18.37
C SER A 488 12.59 11.41 18.68
N MET A 489 13.26 10.90 19.71
CA MET A 489 13.13 9.52 20.18
C MET A 489 12.61 9.50 21.61
N GLN A 490 11.49 8.82 21.83
CA GLN A 490 10.96 8.55 23.16
C GLN A 490 11.00 7.04 23.41
N ALA A 491 11.78 6.62 24.40
CA ALA A 491 11.85 5.21 24.78
C ALA A 491 12.01 4.95 26.28
N HIS A 492 11.75 3.71 26.72
CA HIS A 492 12.28 3.29 28.01
C HIS A 492 13.76 2.92 27.84
N THR A 493 14.09 2.12 26.82
CA THR A 493 15.46 1.73 26.52
C THR A 493 15.80 1.99 25.06
N LEU A 494 16.95 2.62 24.81
CA LEU A 494 17.56 2.83 23.50
C LEU A 494 18.88 2.05 23.42
N PHE A 495 18.97 1.13 22.46
CA PHE A 495 20.20 0.43 22.09
C PHE A 495 20.62 0.86 20.70
N ASN A 496 21.77 1.52 20.59
CA ASN A 496 22.44 1.82 19.33
C ASN A 496 23.79 1.08 19.31
N ASP A 497 23.83 -0.11 18.70
CA ASP A 497 25.00 -0.99 18.69
C ASP A 497 25.43 -1.29 17.26
N GLU A 498 26.70 -1.02 16.93
CA GLU A 498 27.21 -1.12 15.55
C GLU A 498 26.38 -0.34 14.49
N ALA A 499 25.62 0.70 14.87
CA ALA A 499 24.65 1.39 14.03
C ALA A 499 24.70 2.92 14.11
N PHE A 500 24.08 3.62 13.16
CA PHE A 500 24.16 5.08 13.01
C PHE A 500 22.81 5.76 13.25
N ILE A 501 22.85 6.82 14.06
CA ILE A 501 21.75 7.79 14.20
C ILE A 501 22.32 9.17 13.85
N TYR A 502 21.73 9.81 12.84
CA TYR A 502 22.19 11.08 12.31
C TYR A 502 21.02 12.04 12.09
N ALA A 503 20.98 13.12 12.87
CA ALA A 503 20.04 14.22 12.65
C ALA A 503 20.79 15.41 12.05
N THR A 504 20.32 16.00 10.95
CA THR A 504 21.05 17.13 10.34
C THR A 504 20.96 18.40 11.19
N HIS A 505 19.82 18.66 11.82
CA HIS A 505 19.57 19.86 12.64
C HIS A 505 19.42 19.53 14.12
N SER A 506 18.45 18.70 14.52
CA SER A 506 18.19 18.42 15.94
C SER A 506 17.98 16.96 16.27
N LEU A 507 18.62 16.49 17.36
CA LEU A 507 18.41 15.18 17.96
C LEU A 507 17.93 15.37 19.40
N ASP A 508 16.69 14.96 19.65
CA ASP A 508 16.06 14.90 20.98
C ASP A 508 15.87 13.43 21.38
N ILE A 509 16.47 13.01 22.50
CA ILE A 509 16.35 11.64 23.02
C ILE A 509 15.86 11.70 24.47
N GLN A 510 14.66 11.16 24.67
CA GLN A 510 14.05 10.90 25.97
C GLN A 510 14.04 9.40 26.22
N ALA A 511 15.06 8.89 26.94
CA ALA A 511 15.15 7.48 27.27
C ALA A 511 15.62 7.22 28.70
N ALA A 512 15.01 6.24 29.37
CA ALA A 512 15.41 5.84 30.72
C ALA A 512 16.70 5.02 30.75
N ASN A 513 17.09 4.36 29.66
CA ASN A 513 18.36 3.67 29.55
C ASN A 513 18.91 3.84 28.14
N ILE A 514 20.13 4.38 28.00
CA ILE A 514 20.78 4.56 26.70
C ILE A 514 22.06 3.73 26.66
N HIS A 515 22.09 2.74 25.77
CA HIS A 515 23.27 1.96 25.41
C HIS A 515 23.70 2.36 24.02
N ASN A 516 24.87 2.97 23.90
CA ASN A 516 25.42 3.41 22.63
C ASN A 516 26.86 2.91 22.49
N LYS A 517 27.17 2.23 21.38
CA LYS A 517 28.53 1.76 21.06
C LYS A 517 29.09 2.34 19.76
N VAL A 518 28.36 3.26 19.10
CA VAL A 518 28.73 3.87 17.81
C VAL A 518 28.29 5.35 17.76
N LYS A 519 28.63 6.06 16.68
CA LYS A 519 28.37 7.47 16.45
C LYS A 519 26.87 7.84 16.45
N LEU A 520 26.55 8.75 17.36
CA LEU A 520 25.39 9.64 17.29
C LEU A 520 25.89 11.00 16.82
N LYS A 521 25.28 11.60 15.79
CA LYS A 521 25.73 12.91 15.25
C LYS A 521 24.56 13.85 14.96
N THR A 522 24.71 15.12 15.32
CA THR A 522 23.82 16.21 14.92
C THR A 522 24.45 17.59 15.16
N GLN A 523 23.84 18.65 14.62
CA GLN A 523 24.17 20.05 14.91
C GLN A 523 23.68 20.48 16.31
N LYS A 524 22.52 20.01 16.78
CA LYS A 524 21.99 20.34 18.11
C LYS A 524 21.50 19.11 18.86
N ILE A 525 22.04 18.86 20.04
CA ILE A 525 21.70 17.70 20.89
C ILE A 525 20.92 18.16 22.13
N LEU A 526 19.77 17.55 22.40
CA LEU A 526 19.11 17.57 23.70
C LEU A 526 18.89 16.13 24.19
N ILE A 527 19.44 15.78 25.35
CA ILE A 527 19.27 14.47 25.98
C ILE A 527 18.87 14.69 27.43
N GLU A 528 17.76 14.09 27.87
CA GLU A 528 17.38 14.11 29.28
C GLU A 528 18.37 13.24 30.09
N GLN A 529 19.14 13.90 30.97
CA GLN A 529 20.46 13.45 31.45
C GLN A 529 20.51 12.24 32.40
N THR A 530 19.40 11.61 32.79
CA THR A 530 19.47 10.72 33.96
C THR A 530 20.27 9.44 33.73
N HIS A 531 20.47 8.95 32.49
CA HIS A 531 21.02 7.60 32.24
C HIS A 531 21.90 7.45 30.99
N ILE A 532 22.94 8.29 30.84
CA ILE A 532 23.98 8.14 29.80
C ILE A 532 25.07 7.16 30.28
N THR A 533 25.30 6.04 29.60
CA THR A 533 26.50 5.20 29.82
C THR A 533 27.70 5.74 29.02
N LYS A 534 28.89 5.76 29.63
CA LYS A 534 30.15 6.33 29.08
C LYS A 534 30.57 5.65 27.74
N GLY A 535 30.77 6.45 26.69
CA GLY A 535 31.34 6.06 25.38
C GLY A 535 30.63 6.66 24.16
N ASP A 536 31.36 7.37 23.30
CA ASP A 536 31.03 7.75 21.90
C ASP A 536 29.93 8.80 21.61
N TRP A 537 30.10 10.03 22.10
CA TRP A 537 29.26 11.20 21.74
C TRP A 537 30.09 12.25 20.98
N GLU A 538 29.70 12.64 19.75
CA GLU A 538 30.30 13.76 19.00
C GLU A 538 29.17 14.76 18.61
N GLY A 539 29.06 15.87 19.35
CA GLY A 539 28.25 17.04 18.97
C GLY A 539 29.14 18.10 18.31
N TYR A 540 28.60 18.89 17.37
CA TYR A 540 29.34 19.94 16.65
C TYR A 540 28.59 21.26 16.81
N ASP A 541 29.20 22.24 17.50
CA ASP A 541 28.74 23.63 17.53
C ASP A 541 29.38 24.36 16.34
N GLU A 542 28.58 24.89 15.42
CA GLU A 542 29.00 25.92 14.46
C GLU A 542 28.50 27.26 15.01
N ASP A 543 29.27 27.90 15.89
CA ASP A 543 29.13 29.32 16.23
C ASP A 543 30.45 29.80 16.88
N ASP A 544 31.51 29.88 16.08
CA ASP A 544 32.71 30.68 16.38
C ASP A 544 32.85 31.75 15.28
N GLU A 545 31.92 32.71 15.25
CA GLU A 545 32.30 34.07 14.84
C GLU A 545 32.74 34.79 16.11
N GLU A 546 34.03 35.14 16.16
CA GLU A 546 34.62 35.99 17.19
C GLU A 546 33.85 37.32 17.29
N ASP A 547 33.03 37.47 18.33
CA ASP A 547 32.53 38.79 18.74
C ASP A 547 33.01 39.13 20.16
N ASP A 548 33.95 40.07 20.20
CA ASP A 548 34.83 40.43 21.31
C ASP A 548 34.15 41.37 22.33
N THR A 549 32.88 41.15 22.66
CA THR A 549 32.18 41.98 23.65
C THR A 549 31.39 41.14 24.66
N GLY A 550 32.01 40.96 25.83
CA GLY A 550 31.50 40.14 26.92
C GLY A 550 30.22 40.64 27.57
N GLU A 551 29.09 40.13 27.11
CA GLU A 551 27.84 40.03 27.87
C GLU A 551 27.16 38.67 27.60
N LEU A 552 27.12 37.82 28.63
CA LEU A 552 26.55 36.46 28.61
C LEU A 552 25.04 36.49 28.93
N ASP A 553 24.21 35.78 28.15
CA ASP A 553 23.16 34.88 28.67
C ASP A 553 22.53 33.99 27.55
N PRO A 554 21.89 32.82 27.85
CA PRO A 554 22.60 31.53 27.80
C PRO A 554 21.89 30.43 26.98
N ILE A 555 22.66 29.55 26.33
CA ILE A 555 22.29 28.14 26.12
C ILE A 555 23.55 27.30 26.37
N ARG A 556 23.56 26.55 27.48
CA ARG A 556 24.70 25.73 27.92
C ARG A 556 24.65 24.34 27.29
N PHE A 557 25.72 23.95 26.58
CA PHE A 557 26.13 22.57 26.36
C PHE A 557 27.07 22.10 27.51
N LEU A 558 27.22 20.78 27.69
CA LEU A 558 27.97 20.12 28.79
C LEU A 558 29.33 20.82 29.06
N ARG A 559 29.73 21.16 30.31
CA ARG A 559 30.46 20.30 31.29
C ARG A 559 30.75 21.00 32.65
N ASP A 560 30.86 20.24 33.75
CA ASP A 560 32.13 19.99 34.47
C ASP A 560 32.03 18.65 35.25
N GLY A 561 33.10 17.83 35.20
CA GLY A 561 33.13 16.42 35.60
C GLY A 561 33.66 15.44 34.54
N ASP A 562 34.18 15.94 33.43
CA ASP A 562 34.91 15.11 32.46
C ASP A 562 36.17 14.52 33.07
N VAL A 563 36.32 13.20 32.93
CA VAL A 563 37.64 12.57 32.93
C VAL A 563 37.66 11.40 31.96
N ASP A 564 38.73 11.39 31.16
CA ASP A 564 39.22 10.37 30.22
C ASP A 564 38.70 10.43 28.78
N PHE A 565 39.26 11.38 28.03
CA PHE A 565 39.60 11.17 26.63
C PHE A 565 40.88 10.32 26.57
N GLU A 566 40.74 8.99 26.47
CA GLU A 566 41.83 8.17 25.95
C GLU A 566 41.52 7.68 24.54
N ARG A 567 42.46 8.03 23.67
CA ARG A 567 42.56 7.76 22.24
C ARG A 567 42.78 6.26 22.03
N LEU A 568 41.73 5.49 21.73
CA LEU A 568 41.93 4.13 21.23
C LEU A 568 42.34 4.17 19.76
N VAL A 569 43.66 4.12 19.57
CA VAL A 569 44.30 3.73 18.31
C VAL A 569 43.94 2.27 18.03
N TYR A 570 43.38 2.03 16.85
CA TYR A 570 43.28 0.69 16.26
C TYR A 570 44.71 0.16 16.04
N GLU A 571 45.18 -0.76 16.89
CA GLU A 571 46.36 -1.58 16.59
C GLU A 571 45.93 -2.93 16.03
N ASP A 572 46.23 -3.14 14.75
CA ASP A 572 46.24 -4.44 14.10
C ASP A 572 47.22 -5.38 14.84
N ARG A 573 46.71 -6.53 15.31
CA ARG A 573 47.56 -7.63 15.75
C ARG A 573 48.20 -8.29 14.54
N LEU A 574 49.47 -8.00 14.29
CA LEU A 574 50.37 -8.89 13.57
C LEU A 574 51.20 -9.68 14.59
N ASP A 575 50.90 -10.97 14.69
CA ASP A 575 51.74 -11.95 15.39
C ASP A 575 53.17 -11.91 14.85
N THR A 576 54.12 -11.55 15.70
CA THR A 576 55.53 -11.89 15.51
C THR A 576 56.03 -12.57 16.78
N ALA A 577 56.06 -13.90 16.73
CA ALA A 577 56.74 -14.72 17.72
C ALA A 577 58.26 -14.46 17.65
N ALA A 578 58.83 -14.20 18.81
CA ALA A 578 60.22 -13.85 19.04
C ALA A 578 61.19 -15.05 19.01
N TYR A 579 62.48 -14.70 19.11
CA TYR A 579 63.65 -15.50 19.55
C TYR A 579 64.46 -16.22 18.45
N LYS A 580 65.80 -16.14 18.33
CA LYS A 580 66.90 -15.35 18.92
C LYS A 580 68.18 -15.62 18.07
N PRO A 581 69.29 -14.87 18.27
CA PRO A 581 70.51 -14.94 17.44
C PRO A 581 71.67 -15.74 18.06
N SER A 582 72.53 -16.29 17.18
CA SER A 582 73.99 -16.57 17.26
C SER A 582 74.25 -17.69 16.23
N SER A 583 75.17 -17.63 15.28
CA SER A 583 76.53 -17.07 15.24
C SER A 583 76.91 -16.67 13.82
#